data_AF-A0AAV5R3S2-F1
#
_entry.id   AF-A0AAV5R3S2-F1
#
_cell.length_a   1.000
_cell.length_b   1.000
_cell.length_c   1.000
_cell.angle_alpha   90.00
_cell.angle_beta   90.00
_cell.angle_gamma   90.00
#
_symmetry.space_group_name_H-M   'P 1'
#
loop_
_entity.id
_entity.type
_entity.pdbx_description
1 polymer ?
#
loop_
_entity_poly.entity_id
_entity_poly.type
_entity_poly.pdbx_seq_one_letter_code
_entity_poly.pdbx_strand_id
1 'polypeptide(L)'
;MKLSTLALIASSLIASSNAADTTSSSTVVERTQSIIEPSASEIAVSAASAKTLQWTSDIKGKKFDRFVVIWLENTDFDQAAEQPDMAWVASHGITLTNYWAVTHPSEPNYMSSVGGDYFALDDDRFTSLPKNVSTLADLLDDKGISFGSYQEHLPYTGFTGFNYSNQETFANDYVRKHNPFILYESYTSNATRLSVMKNFTEFEKDLKDEKLPQYMIITPNMTNDAHDTNIKVAGKWTRDFVTPLLENEYFMNNTLVLITFDENETYAEQNTVFSILLGGVIDDELKGTTDSTFYDHYSQIASAEVNWDLYNLGRNDVTANIWKSLADAEGLTNKDVDTKFMVNNETYHGYLFDEKIALPAPNISATNIAGKGILPAISSVWADEYSSQVKENYFTSTTTLVSLESTLENGASKFAEETTTASGSGSKSGSNTITSTSKTESTSASVTTNSGSELPSGSHNGAAGLSPIAGAGALAIAAALLI
;
A
#
# COMPACT_ATOMS: atom_id res chain seq x y z
N MET A 1 -20.62 -65.70 53.02
CA MET A 1 -19.85 -66.96 52.99
C MET A 1 -19.03 -66.98 51.71
N LYS A 2 -17.81 -67.49 51.78
CA LYS A 2 -16.73 -67.48 50.77
C LYS A 2 -17.06 -68.22 49.45
N LEU A 3 -16.14 -68.04 48.49
CA LEU A 3 -15.75 -68.90 47.33
C LEU A 3 -16.54 -68.66 46.05
N SER A 4 -15.96 -67.98 45.04
CA SER A 4 -14.93 -68.41 44.08
C SER A 4 -15.48 -69.29 42.96
N THR A 5 -15.33 -68.86 41.71
CA THR A 5 -15.19 -69.78 40.58
C THR A 5 -14.33 -69.13 39.49
N LEU A 6 -13.15 -69.71 39.29
CA LEU A 6 -12.33 -69.56 38.09
C LEU A 6 -13.06 -70.19 36.90
N ALA A 7 -12.96 -69.59 35.72
CA ALA A 7 -12.85 -70.35 34.48
C ALA A 7 -11.99 -69.57 33.47
N LEU A 8 -10.88 -70.19 33.09
CA LEU A 8 -9.91 -69.74 32.11
C LEU A 8 -10.21 -70.45 30.78
N ILE A 9 -9.85 -69.79 29.66
CA ILE A 9 -9.50 -70.35 28.32
C ILE A 9 -10.65 -70.49 27.31
N ALA A 10 -10.64 -69.68 26.25
CA ALA A 10 -10.08 -70.06 24.94
C ALA A 10 -10.38 -68.99 23.88
N SER A 11 -9.34 -68.58 23.16
CA SER A 11 -9.31 -67.53 22.15
C SER A 11 -9.96 -67.93 20.82
N SER A 12 -10.58 -66.96 20.13
CA SER A 12 -10.68 -66.95 18.67
C SER A 12 -10.31 -65.56 18.16
N LEU A 13 -9.19 -65.47 17.45
CA LEU A 13 -8.77 -64.30 16.70
C LEU A 13 -9.78 -64.01 15.58
N ILE A 14 -10.25 -62.77 15.51
CA ILE A 14 -10.71 -62.15 14.26
C ILE A 14 -9.94 -60.84 14.14
N ALA A 15 -9.08 -60.76 13.14
CA ALA A 15 -8.36 -59.55 12.80
C ALA A 15 -9.33 -58.58 12.12
N SER A 16 -9.67 -57.49 12.80
CA SER A 16 -10.32 -56.32 12.23
C SER A 16 -9.26 -55.24 12.00
N SER A 17 -9.03 -54.90 10.73
CA SER A 17 -8.19 -53.79 10.30
C SER A 17 -8.76 -52.46 10.82
N ASN A 18 -8.04 -51.79 11.70
CA ASN A 18 -8.29 -50.37 11.99
C ASN A 18 -7.75 -49.55 10.81
N ALA A 19 -8.66 -49.05 9.97
CA ALA A 19 -8.38 -47.84 9.22
C ALA A 19 -8.38 -46.69 10.24
N ALA A 20 -7.20 -46.15 10.54
CA ALA A 20 -7.10 -44.92 11.29
C ALA A 20 -7.55 -43.78 10.37
N ASP A 21 -8.72 -43.20 10.67
CA ASP A 21 -9.08 -41.87 10.18
C ASP A 21 -8.04 -40.89 10.72
N THR A 22 -7.03 -40.57 9.90
CA THR A 22 -6.18 -39.41 10.11
C THR A 22 -6.94 -38.19 9.60
N THR A 23 -7.93 -37.73 10.36
CA THR A 23 -8.41 -36.35 10.23
C THR A 23 -7.28 -35.46 10.73
N SER A 24 -6.46 -34.94 9.80
CA SER A 24 -5.59 -33.81 10.06
C SER A 24 -6.49 -32.63 10.41
N SER A 25 -6.70 -32.43 11.71
CA SER A 25 -7.28 -31.19 12.22
C SER A 25 -6.23 -30.10 12.00
N SER A 26 -6.31 -29.40 10.87
CA SER A 26 -5.64 -28.11 10.71
C SER A 26 -6.21 -27.19 11.79
N THR A 27 -5.51 -27.05 12.90
CA THR A 27 -5.84 -26.03 13.90
C THR A 27 -5.62 -24.69 13.22
N VAL A 28 -6.70 -24.07 12.75
CA VAL A 28 -6.71 -22.66 12.36
C VAL A 28 -6.32 -21.90 13.61
N VAL A 29 -5.12 -21.33 13.62
CA VAL A 29 -4.72 -20.40 14.67
C VAL A 29 -5.45 -19.11 14.35
N GLU A 30 -6.51 -18.80 15.09
CA GLU A 30 -7.17 -17.50 14.99
C GLU A 30 -6.12 -16.40 15.20
N ARG A 31 -6.11 -15.42 14.29
CA ARG A 31 -5.15 -14.32 14.34
C ARG A 31 -5.65 -13.33 15.38
N THR A 32 -4.94 -13.20 16.48
CA THR A 32 -5.29 -12.20 17.51
C THR A 32 -4.92 -10.82 17.02
N GLN A 33 -5.90 -9.91 16.94
CA GLN A 33 -5.62 -8.48 16.76
C GLN A 33 -4.97 -7.94 18.05
N SER A 34 -3.77 -7.38 17.92
CA SER A 34 -3.10 -6.65 18.99
C SER A 34 -3.43 -5.17 18.82
N ILE A 35 -3.60 -4.42 19.92
CA ILE A 35 -3.66 -2.96 19.87
C ILE A 35 -2.65 -2.44 20.88
N ILE A 36 -1.78 -1.53 20.44
CA ILE A 36 -0.81 -0.86 21.30
C ILE A 36 -1.34 0.55 21.57
N GLU A 37 -1.93 0.76 22.73
CA GLU A 37 -2.48 2.06 23.16
C GLU A 37 -1.86 2.50 24.49
N PRO A 38 -0.62 3.03 24.48
CA PRO A 38 0.03 3.53 25.68
C PRO A 38 -0.66 4.81 26.17
N SER A 39 -0.75 4.97 27.49
CA SER A 39 -1.23 6.21 28.11
C SER A 39 -0.31 7.39 27.78
N ALA A 40 -0.83 8.62 27.85
CA ALA A 40 -0.03 9.83 27.66
C ALA A 40 1.20 9.89 28.58
N SER A 41 1.10 9.37 29.81
CA SER A 41 2.24 9.24 30.72
C SER A 41 3.30 8.25 30.24
N GLU A 42 2.91 7.11 29.69
CA GLU A 42 3.84 6.13 29.13
C GLU A 42 4.50 6.65 27.86
N ILE A 43 3.74 7.37 27.02
CA ILE A 43 4.26 8.07 25.85
C ILE A 43 5.33 9.08 26.26
N ALA A 44 5.06 9.91 27.28
CA ALA A 44 6.02 10.91 27.76
C ALA A 44 7.33 10.27 28.29
N VAL A 45 7.22 9.14 29.00
CA VAL A 45 8.40 8.38 29.48
C VAL A 45 9.20 7.81 28.30
N SER A 46 8.52 7.21 27.31
CA SER A 46 9.17 6.66 26.12
C SER A 46 9.86 7.76 25.29
N ALA A 47 9.19 8.90 25.10
CA ALA A 47 9.70 10.05 24.37
C ALA A 47 11.04 10.55 24.92
N ALA A 48 11.21 10.56 26.25
CA ALA A 48 12.45 11.01 26.90
C ALA A 48 13.67 10.11 26.60
N SER A 49 13.46 8.89 26.10
CA SER A 49 14.52 7.92 25.79
C SER A 49 14.57 7.50 24.32
N ALA A 50 13.66 8.03 23.50
CA ALA A 50 13.55 7.74 22.09
C ALA A 50 14.87 8.00 21.35
N LYS A 51 15.24 7.07 20.46
CA LYS A 51 16.46 7.18 19.66
C LYS A 51 16.09 7.73 18.30
N THR A 52 16.63 8.91 17.98
CA THR A 52 16.53 9.51 16.65
C THR A 52 17.87 9.43 15.94
N LEU A 53 17.87 8.92 14.71
CA LEU A 53 19.06 8.82 13.87
C LEU A 53 18.95 9.75 12.67
N GLN A 54 19.95 10.59 12.45
CA GLN A 54 20.15 11.26 11.15
C GLN A 54 20.85 10.28 10.22
N TRP A 55 20.11 9.69 9.28
CA TRP A 55 20.66 8.76 8.32
C TRP A 55 20.65 9.39 6.94
N THR A 56 21.83 9.56 6.37
CA THR A 56 22.05 10.13 5.04
C THR A 56 22.88 9.19 4.20
N SER A 57 22.67 9.25 2.89
CA SER A 57 23.46 8.60 1.86
C SER A 57 23.54 9.52 0.64
N ASP A 58 24.45 9.24 -0.29
CA ASP A 58 24.61 9.98 -1.55
C ASP A 58 24.73 9.01 -2.74
N ILE A 59 23.74 8.13 -2.86
CA ILE A 59 23.65 7.15 -3.95
C ILE A 59 22.91 7.80 -5.11
N LYS A 60 23.63 8.10 -6.20
CA LYS A 60 23.03 8.75 -7.36
C LYS A 60 21.95 7.89 -8.00
N GLY A 61 20.79 8.49 -8.21
CA GLY A 61 19.72 7.87 -8.99
C GLY A 61 19.88 8.16 -10.46
N LYS A 62 19.07 7.48 -11.27
CA LYS A 62 19.10 7.63 -12.73
C LYS A 62 18.42 8.90 -13.22
N LYS A 63 17.35 9.34 -12.54
CA LYS A 63 16.65 10.60 -12.82
C LYS A 63 16.70 11.58 -11.65
N PHE A 64 16.53 11.12 -10.41
CA PHE A 64 16.55 11.95 -9.20
C PHE A 64 17.44 11.32 -8.12
N ASP A 65 18.07 12.16 -7.29
CA ASP A 65 18.91 11.72 -6.18
C ASP A 65 18.11 11.58 -4.88
N ARG A 66 16.96 12.23 -4.77
CA ARG A 66 16.05 12.11 -3.62
C ARG A 66 14.61 12.02 -4.10
N PHE A 67 13.83 11.17 -3.43
CA PHE A 67 12.40 11.02 -3.66
C PHE A 67 11.63 11.27 -2.36
N VAL A 68 10.68 12.19 -2.43
CA VAL A 68 9.80 12.56 -1.33
C VAL A 68 8.37 12.23 -1.73
N VAL A 69 7.65 11.52 -0.87
CA VAL A 69 6.21 11.31 -1.04
C VAL A 69 5.49 12.03 0.07
N ILE A 70 4.57 12.94 -0.28
CA ILE A 70 3.71 13.65 0.64
C ILE A 70 2.29 13.11 0.45
N TRP A 71 1.75 12.49 1.48
CA TRP A 71 0.38 11.95 1.49
C TRP A 71 -0.59 12.92 2.11
N LEU A 72 -1.76 13.04 1.50
CA LEU A 72 -2.94 13.73 2.01
C LEU A 72 -4.11 12.74 2.07
N GLU A 73 -5.18 13.15 2.73
CA GLU A 73 -6.37 12.32 2.95
C GLU A 73 -7.46 12.57 1.93
N ASN A 74 -8.23 11.51 1.72
CA ASN A 74 -9.25 11.30 0.73
C ASN A 74 -10.08 12.55 0.37
N THR A 75 -10.16 12.82 -0.93
CA THR A 75 -11.02 13.85 -1.53
C THR A 75 -11.23 13.51 -2.99
N ASP A 76 -12.36 13.89 -3.56
CA ASP A 76 -12.59 13.69 -5.00
C ASP A 76 -11.60 14.51 -5.84
N PHE A 77 -11.12 13.92 -6.94
CA PHE A 77 -10.11 14.51 -7.82
C PHE A 77 -10.43 15.96 -8.19
N ASP A 78 -11.65 16.22 -8.65
CA ASP A 78 -12.06 17.55 -9.10
C ASP A 78 -12.07 18.56 -7.95
N GLN A 79 -12.43 18.13 -6.73
CA GLN A 79 -12.41 19.01 -5.56
C GLN A 79 -10.98 19.46 -5.21
N ALA A 80 -10.00 18.56 -5.33
CA ALA A 80 -8.60 18.90 -5.15
C ALA A 80 -8.06 19.75 -6.31
N ALA A 81 -8.34 19.36 -7.55
CA ALA A 81 -7.85 20.05 -8.74
C ALA A 81 -8.37 21.50 -8.86
N GLU A 82 -9.61 21.75 -8.43
CA GLU A 82 -10.23 23.08 -8.44
C GLU A 82 -9.85 23.93 -7.21
N GLN A 83 -9.25 23.35 -6.17
CA GLN A 83 -8.88 24.09 -4.96
C GLN A 83 -7.71 25.06 -5.28
N PRO A 84 -7.82 26.37 -4.96
CA PRO A 84 -6.86 27.37 -5.44
C PRO A 84 -5.40 27.19 -5.01
N ASP A 85 -5.16 26.70 -3.80
CA ASP A 85 -3.80 26.43 -3.30
C ASP A 85 -3.21 25.18 -3.95
N MET A 86 -4.01 24.13 -4.18
CA MET A 86 -3.61 22.95 -4.94
C MET A 86 -3.34 23.26 -6.41
N ALA A 87 -4.18 24.08 -7.04
CA ALA A 87 -3.92 24.59 -8.39
C ALA A 87 -2.63 25.42 -8.45
N TRP A 88 -2.33 26.20 -7.39
CA TRP A 88 -1.04 26.90 -7.28
C TRP A 88 0.12 25.90 -7.17
N VAL A 89 0.00 24.85 -6.35
CA VAL A 89 1.02 23.80 -6.24
C VAL A 89 1.23 23.11 -7.59
N ALA A 90 0.15 22.73 -8.28
CA ALA A 90 0.19 22.10 -9.61
C ALA A 90 0.89 22.96 -10.66
N SER A 91 0.76 24.29 -10.59
CA SER A 91 1.44 25.20 -11.50
C SER A 91 2.98 25.15 -11.42
N HIS A 92 3.54 24.56 -10.35
CA HIS A 92 4.98 24.38 -10.16
C HIS A 92 5.50 22.99 -10.59
N GLY A 93 4.62 22.11 -11.07
CA GLY A 93 4.93 20.71 -11.33
C GLY A 93 4.16 20.12 -12.51
N ILE A 94 4.04 18.79 -12.53
CA ILE A 94 3.29 18.03 -13.53
C ILE A 94 2.10 17.39 -12.83
N THR A 95 0.88 17.72 -13.26
CA THR A 95 -0.34 17.09 -12.73
C THR A 95 -0.52 15.71 -13.35
N LEU A 96 -0.70 14.68 -12.53
CA LEU A 96 -0.96 13.31 -12.95
C LEU A 96 -2.48 13.11 -13.05
N THR A 97 -2.99 13.04 -14.28
CA THR A 97 -4.43 13.02 -14.59
C THR A 97 -5.03 11.61 -14.69
N ASN A 98 -4.19 10.58 -14.51
CA ASN A 98 -4.57 9.17 -14.59
C ASN A 98 -3.88 8.38 -13.45
N TYR A 99 -3.90 8.96 -12.25
CA TYR A 99 -3.38 8.34 -11.03
C TYR A 99 -4.53 7.73 -10.23
N TRP A 100 -4.39 6.46 -9.86
CA TRP A 100 -5.44 5.68 -9.22
C TRP A 100 -5.01 5.18 -7.84
N ALA A 101 -5.94 5.27 -6.90
CA ALA A 101 -5.83 4.50 -5.68
C ALA A 101 -6.09 3.02 -5.95
N VAL A 102 -5.69 2.17 -5.01
CA VAL A 102 -5.73 0.71 -5.20
C VAL A 102 -6.98 0.06 -4.62
N THR A 103 -7.62 0.70 -3.64
CA THR A 103 -8.90 0.29 -3.03
C THR A 103 -9.44 1.42 -2.14
N HIS A 104 -10.54 1.16 -1.44
CA HIS A 104 -10.89 1.80 -0.17
C HIS A 104 -10.77 0.80 0.99
N PRO A 105 -10.67 1.25 2.26
CA PRO A 105 -10.47 2.64 2.74
C PRO A 105 -8.98 3.06 2.71
N SER A 106 -8.57 4.03 3.54
CA SER A 106 -7.23 4.66 3.59
C SER A 106 -6.08 3.70 3.85
N GLU A 107 -6.15 2.90 4.92
CA GLU A 107 -5.02 2.07 5.37
C GLU A 107 -4.45 1.12 4.28
N PRO A 108 -5.25 0.41 3.45
CA PRO A 108 -4.69 -0.41 2.37
C PRO A 108 -3.93 0.40 1.32
N ASN A 109 -4.27 1.67 1.05
CA ASN A 109 -3.51 2.51 0.12
C ASN A 109 -2.12 2.82 0.67
N TYR A 110 -2.01 3.20 1.95
CA TYR A 110 -0.72 3.36 2.63
C TYR A 110 0.08 2.07 2.65
N MET A 111 -0.54 0.93 2.99
CA MET A 111 0.10 -0.39 2.97
C MET A 111 0.70 -0.71 1.59
N SER A 112 -0.10 -0.53 0.54
CA SER A 112 0.28 -0.84 -0.84
C SER A 112 1.51 -0.05 -1.31
N SER A 113 1.65 1.20 -0.85
CA SER A 113 2.68 2.15 -1.31
C SER A 113 4.11 1.78 -0.92
N VAL A 114 4.30 0.91 0.09
CA VAL A 114 5.62 0.43 0.51
C VAL A 114 5.76 -1.09 0.46
N GLY A 115 4.67 -1.85 0.51
CA GLY A 115 4.71 -3.31 0.49
C GLY A 115 4.36 -3.96 -0.85
N GLY A 116 3.87 -3.21 -1.84
CA GLY A 116 3.52 -3.73 -3.17
C GLY A 116 2.22 -4.55 -3.19
N ASP A 117 1.51 -4.66 -2.07
CA ASP A 117 0.21 -5.31 -1.92
C ASP A 117 -0.48 -4.76 -0.66
N TYR A 118 -1.81 -4.74 -0.64
CA TYR A 118 -2.62 -4.43 0.55
C TYR A 118 -3.21 -5.68 1.21
N PHE A 119 -2.88 -6.88 0.70
CA PHE A 119 -3.16 -8.18 1.32
C PHE A 119 -4.63 -8.40 1.68
N ALA A 120 -5.55 -7.83 0.92
CA ALA A 120 -6.99 -7.81 1.17
C ALA A 120 -7.40 -7.14 2.49
N LEU A 121 -6.68 -6.10 2.92
CA LEU A 121 -7.20 -5.23 3.97
C LEU A 121 -8.41 -4.45 3.42
N ASP A 122 -9.43 -4.30 4.26
CA ASP A 122 -10.73 -3.71 3.93
C ASP A 122 -11.25 -2.76 5.01
N ASP A 123 -10.43 -2.48 6.02
CA ASP A 123 -10.72 -1.64 7.16
C ASP A 123 -9.46 -0.90 7.64
N ASP A 124 -9.63 -0.02 8.63
CA ASP A 124 -8.61 0.83 9.25
C ASP A 124 -8.19 0.31 10.64
N ARG A 125 -8.21 -1.02 10.82
CA ARG A 125 -7.91 -1.64 12.11
C ARG A 125 -6.41 -1.61 12.41
N PHE A 126 -6.03 -1.91 13.65
CA PHE A 126 -4.61 -2.13 13.94
C PHE A 126 -4.05 -3.28 13.09
N THR A 127 -3.18 -2.94 12.14
CA THR A 127 -2.48 -3.91 11.31
C THR A 127 -0.98 -3.94 11.57
N SER A 128 -0.43 -5.16 11.53
CA SER A 128 1.01 -5.43 11.58
C SER A 128 1.28 -6.72 10.80
N LEU A 129 1.82 -6.59 9.59
CA LEU A 129 2.15 -7.74 8.77
C LEU A 129 3.37 -8.48 9.29
N PRO A 130 3.39 -9.83 9.20
CA PRO A 130 4.47 -10.65 9.71
C PRO A 130 5.86 -10.23 9.23
N LYS A 131 6.88 -10.45 10.06
CA LYS A 131 8.27 -10.02 9.80
C LYS A 131 8.87 -10.49 8.47
N ASN A 132 8.37 -11.58 7.89
CA ASN A 132 8.81 -12.08 6.58
C ASN A 132 8.19 -11.33 5.38
N VAL A 133 7.24 -10.42 5.60
CA VAL A 133 6.73 -9.52 4.56
C VAL A 133 7.67 -8.33 4.43
N SER A 134 8.37 -8.28 3.31
CA SER A 134 9.29 -7.19 2.98
C SER A 134 8.57 -5.97 2.42
N THR A 135 9.25 -4.83 2.52
CA THR A 135 8.83 -3.53 2.01
C THR A 135 9.95 -2.90 1.20
N LEU A 136 9.68 -1.74 0.59
CA LEU A 136 10.69 -0.90 -0.06
C LEU A 136 11.89 -0.61 0.88
N ALA A 137 11.71 -0.56 2.20
CA ALA A 137 12.83 -0.39 3.14
C ALA A 137 13.87 -1.53 3.03
N ASP A 138 13.44 -2.77 2.75
CA ASP A 138 14.35 -3.90 2.55
C ASP A 138 15.16 -3.75 1.25
N LEU A 139 14.57 -3.20 0.20
CA LEU A 139 15.25 -2.91 -1.06
C LEU A 139 16.25 -1.75 -0.93
N LEU A 140 15.89 -0.72 -0.18
CA LEU A 140 16.76 0.43 0.08
C LEU A 140 17.93 0.06 1.00
N ASP A 141 17.69 -0.77 2.03
CA ASP A 141 18.73 -1.32 2.89
C ASP A 141 19.78 -2.14 2.10
N ASP A 142 19.35 -2.96 1.13
CA ASP A 142 20.27 -3.74 0.27
C ASP A 142 21.27 -2.86 -0.49
N LYS A 143 20.85 -1.64 -0.88
CA LYS A 143 21.69 -0.65 -1.56
C LYS A 143 22.30 0.40 -0.63
N GLY A 144 22.03 0.34 0.67
CA GLY A 144 22.50 1.35 1.63
C GLY A 144 21.95 2.75 1.40
N ILE A 145 20.75 2.85 0.81
CA ILE A 145 20.07 4.11 0.55
C ILE A 145 19.32 4.52 1.81
N SER A 146 19.64 5.70 2.32
CA SER A 146 18.98 6.28 3.49
C SER A 146 17.51 6.55 3.21
N PHE A 147 16.68 6.16 4.17
CA PHE A 147 15.26 6.46 4.16
C PHE A 147 14.76 6.91 5.54
N GLY A 148 13.57 7.50 5.56
CA GLY A 148 12.84 7.79 6.78
C GLY A 148 11.39 8.14 6.50
N SER A 149 10.60 8.29 7.56
CA SER A 149 9.30 8.94 7.47
C SER A 149 9.21 10.08 8.47
N TYR A 150 8.49 11.14 8.09
CA TYR A 150 8.20 12.29 8.93
C TYR A 150 6.68 12.39 9.05
N GLN A 151 6.18 12.30 10.27
CA GLN A 151 4.77 12.25 10.58
C GLN A 151 4.45 13.43 11.49
N GLU A 152 3.58 14.33 11.04
CA GLU A 152 3.24 15.52 11.81
C GLU A 152 2.61 15.12 13.14
N HIS A 153 3.05 15.74 14.23
CA HIS A 153 2.62 15.44 15.60
C HIS A 153 2.79 13.98 16.06
N LEU A 154 3.64 13.17 15.40
CA LEU A 154 4.11 11.91 15.99
C LEU A 154 4.77 12.21 17.35
N PRO A 155 4.34 11.55 18.44
CA PRO A 155 4.69 11.98 19.79
C PRO A 155 6.19 11.83 20.09
N TYR A 156 6.84 10.85 19.47
CA TYR A 156 8.29 10.68 19.49
C TYR A 156 8.75 9.76 18.36
N THR A 157 10.04 9.83 18.01
CA THR A 157 10.64 8.95 16.99
C THR A 157 10.47 7.47 17.35
N GLY A 158 9.93 6.68 16.43
CA GLY A 158 9.73 5.25 16.65
C GLY A 158 8.45 4.89 17.41
N PHE A 159 7.48 5.82 17.55
CA PHE A 159 6.20 5.53 18.21
C PHE A 159 5.39 4.46 17.46
N THR A 160 5.11 3.34 18.12
CA THR A 160 4.42 2.18 17.53
C THR A 160 2.95 2.05 17.94
N GLY A 161 2.43 3.00 18.72
CA GLY A 161 1.04 2.97 19.18
C GLY A 161 0.03 3.20 18.07
N PHE A 162 -1.25 2.94 18.37
CA PHE A 162 -2.35 3.04 17.42
C PHE A 162 -2.67 4.49 17.05
N ASN A 163 -2.75 5.37 18.04
CA ASN A 163 -3.02 6.79 17.84
C ASN A 163 -2.33 7.66 18.91
N TYR A 164 -2.22 8.95 18.62
CA TYR A 164 -1.85 9.98 19.58
C TYR A 164 -2.74 11.21 19.32
N SER A 165 -3.35 11.72 20.38
CA SER A 165 -4.22 12.89 20.32
C SER A 165 -3.51 14.12 20.89
N ASN A 166 -3.97 15.29 20.48
CA ASN A 166 -3.55 16.54 21.06
C ASN A 166 -3.93 16.59 22.55
N GLN A 167 -2.97 16.93 23.41
CA GLN A 167 -3.18 16.88 24.87
C GLN A 167 -3.99 18.07 25.42
N GLU A 168 -4.32 19.06 24.59
CA GLU A 168 -5.14 20.22 24.95
C GLU A 168 -6.53 20.16 24.30
N THR A 169 -6.60 19.91 22.99
CA THR A 169 -7.86 19.92 22.21
C THR A 169 -8.52 18.55 22.09
N PHE A 170 -7.77 17.47 22.36
CA PHE A 170 -8.18 16.08 22.12
C PHE A 170 -8.48 15.73 20.67
N ALA A 171 -8.13 16.62 19.72
CA ALA A 171 -8.16 16.28 18.30
C ALA A 171 -7.17 15.15 18.00
N ASN A 172 -7.43 14.36 16.96
CA ASN A 172 -6.47 13.37 16.51
C ASN A 172 -5.26 14.08 15.91
N ASP A 173 -4.07 13.72 16.38
CA ASP A 173 -2.81 14.25 15.86
C ASP A 173 -2.19 13.20 14.93
N TYR A 174 -1.71 12.10 15.48
CA TYR A 174 -1.12 11.00 14.72
C TYR A 174 -2.01 9.76 14.78
N VAL A 175 -2.18 9.09 13.64
CA VAL A 175 -2.80 7.77 13.53
C VAL A 175 -1.88 6.80 12.81
N ARG A 176 -1.86 5.55 13.28
CA ARG A 176 -1.03 4.48 12.72
C ARG A 176 -1.31 4.21 11.24
N LYS A 177 -2.59 4.29 10.83
CA LYS A 177 -3.04 3.96 9.48
C LYS A 177 -2.42 4.81 8.37
N HIS A 178 -2.03 6.07 8.66
CA HIS A 178 -1.42 6.97 7.67
C HIS A 178 0.12 6.91 7.63
N ASN A 179 0.71 5.92 8.32
CA ASN A 179 2.14 5.67 8.32
C ASN A 179 2.40 4.31 7.66
N PRO A 180 2.92 4.25 6.43
CA PRO A 180 2.93 3.01 5.68
C PRO A 180 3.92 1.97 6.25
N PHE A 181 5.09 2.40 6.72
CA PHE A 181 6.12 1.50 7.23
C PHE A 181 5.77 0.86 8.59
N ILE A 182 4.99 1.54 9.44
CA ILE A 182 4.65 0.99 10.77
C ILE A 182 3.78 -0.27 10.66
N LEU A 183 3.09 -0.46 9.53
CA LEU A 183 2.22 -1.60 9.24
C LEU A 183 2.98 -2.93 9.04
N TYR A 184 4.31 -2.94 9.10
CA TYR A 184 5.14 -4.11 8.83
C TYR A 184 6.10 -4.43 9.99
N GLU A 185 6.08 -5.67 10.49
CA GLU A 185 7.02 -6.12 11.52
C GLU A 185 8.47 -6.16 11.03
N SER A 186 8.69 -6.32 9.72
CA SER A 186 10.02 -6.20 9.11
C SER A 186 10.63 -4.82 9.37
N TYR A 187 9.81 -3.79 9.53
CA TYR A 187 10.21 -2.45 9.92
C TYR A 187 10.26 -2.28 11.44
N THR A 188 9.16 -2.58 12.14
CA THR A 188 9.03 -2.28 13.59
C THR A 188 9.91 -3.15 14.48
N SER A 189 10.34 -4.32 14.01
CA SER A 189 11.30 -5.18 14.72
C SER A 189 12.76 -4.77 14.53
N ASN A 190 13.04 -3.68 13.79
CA ASN A 190 14.38 -3.18 13.53
C ASN A 190 14.57 -1.80 14.19
N ALA A 191 15.43 -1.75 15.21
CA ALA A 191 15.67 -0.54 15.99
C ALA A 191 16.22 0.63 15.15
N THR A 192 17.02 0.34 14.11
CA THR A 192 17.53 1.39 13.20
C THR A 192 16.39 1.97 12.37
N ARG A 193 15.51 1.13 11.82
CA ARG A 193 14.34 1.58 11.05
C ARG A 193 13.38 2.40 11.93
N LEU A 194 13.10 1.96 13.15
CA LEU A 194 12.32 2.77 14.10
C LEU A 194 12.94 4.13 14.39
N SER A 195 14.28 4.23 14.42
CA SER A 195 14.98 5.50 14.70
C SER A 195 14.93 6.55 13.57
N VAL A 196 14.36 6.18 12.41
CA VAL A 196 14.16 7.07 11.26
C VAL A 196 12.69 7.30 10.91
N MET A 197 11.76 6.86 11.78
CA MET A 197 10.34 7.22 11.75
C MET A 197 10.10 8.35 12.74
N LYS A 198 10.10 9.59 12.26
CA LYS A 198 10.29 10.82 13.04
C LYS A 198 9.09 11.75 12.96
N ASN A 199 9.12 12.81 13.76
CA ASN A 199 8.15 13.90 13.70
C ASN A 199 8.69 15.12 12.95
N PHE A 200 7.87 16.17 12.81
CA PHE A 200 8.23 17.37 12.05
C PHE A 200 9.30 18.24 12.72
N THR A 201 9.43 18.22 14.05
CA THR A 201 10.56 18.86 14.73
C THR A 201 11.89 18.29 14.23
N GLU A 202 11.96 16.97 14.04
CA GLU A 202 13.13 16.32 13.47
C GLU A 202 13.26 16.55 11.95
N PHE A 203 12.16 16.70 11.20
CA PHE A 203 12.21 17.12 9.80
C PHE A 203 12.88 18.49 9.64
N GLU A 204 12.44 19.48 10.42
CA GLU A 204 13.00 20.84 10.40
C GLU A 204 14.49 20.83 10.78
N LYS A 205 14.85 20.01 11.78
CA LYS A 205 16.24 19.81 12.19
C LYS A 205 17.07 19.17 11.07
N ASP A 206 16.58 18.10 10.45
CA ASP A 206 17.27 17.40 9.37
C ASP A 206 17.41 18.27 8.12
N LEU A 207 16.38 19.05 7.77
CA LEU A 207 16.42 20.01 6.68
C LEU A 207 17.47 21.11 6.94
N LYS A 208 17.47 21.68 8.14
CA LYS A 208 18.42 22.74 8.53
C LYS A 208 19.87 22.24 8.56
N ASP A 209 20.09 21.01 9.03
CA ASP A 209 21.42 20.42 9.15
C ASP A 209 21.92 19.81 7.83
N GLU A 210 21.12 19.88 6.75
CA GLU A 210 21.38 19.23 5.46
C GLU A 210 21.56 17.70 5.61
N LYS A 211 20.72 17.09 6.45
CA LYS A 211 20.73 15.66 6.81
C LYS A 211 19.44 14.90 6.48
N LEU A 212 18.68 15.36 5.49
CA LEU A 212 17.54 14.61 5.00
C LEU A 212 17.97 13.31 4.29
N PRO A 213 17.21 12.21 4.46
CA PRO A 213 17.46 10.96 3.73
C PRO A 213 17.17 11.10 2.23
N GLN A 214 17.52 10.07 1.45
CA GLN A 214 17.27 10.04 0.00
C GLN A 214 15.85 9.60 -0.35
N TYR A 215 15.23 8.71 0.43
CA TYR A 215 13.81 8.39 0.30
C TYR A 215 13.06 8.84 1.54
N MET A 216 11.97 9.60 1.41
CA MET A 216 11.17 9.96 2.57
C MET A 216 9.69 10.02 2.30
N ILE A 217 8.93 9.65 3.33
CA ILE A 217 7.48 9.77 3.35
C ILE A 217 7.13 10.85 4.36
N ILE A 218 6.29 11.80 3.96
CA ILE A 218 5.81 12.90 4.79
C ILE A 218 4.29 12.79 4.86
N THR A 219 3.76 12.75 6.08
CA THR A 219 2.31 12.72 6.32
C THR A 219 1.95 13.85 7.29
N PRO A 220 1.03 14.76 6.94
CA PRO A 220 0.42 15.70 7.88
C PRO A 220 -0.38 14.98 8.97
N ASN A 221 -0.84 15.74 9.96
CA ASN A 221 -1.77 15.23 10.96
C ASN A 221 -3.20 15.20 10.41
N MET A 222 -4.11 14.56 11.14
CA MET A 222 -5.52 14.37 10.75
C MET A 222 -6.29 15.68 10.49
N THR A 223 -5.79 16.82 10.98
CA THR A 223 -6.39 18.13 10.68
C THR A 223 -5.88 18.67 9.34
N ASN A 224 -4.60 18.48 9.05
CA ASN A 224 -3.91 19.08 7.92
C ASN A 224 -3.92 18.20 6.66
N ASP A 225 -4.19 16.91 6.78
CA ASP A 225 -4.31 15.98 5.65
C ASP A 225 -5.68 16.05 4.94
N ALA A 226 -6.69 16.61 5.61
CA ALA A 226 -8.11 16.77 5.23
C ALA A 226 -9.08 15.85 5.98
N HIS A 227 -8.63 14.86 6.75
CA HIS A 227 -9.49 13.84 7.37
C HIS A 227 -10.54 14.44 8.33
N ASP A 228 -10.07 15.16 9.35
CA ASP A 228 -10.92 15.81 10.35
C ASP A 228 -11.36 17.22 9.90
N THR A 229 -11.01 17.62 8.67
CA THR A 229 -11.32 18.93 8.10
C THR A 229 -11.88 18.87 6.67
N ASN A 230 -11.15 19.37 5.66
CA ASN A 230 -11.50 19.38 4.25
C ASN A 230 -10.32 19.87 3.38
N ILE A 231 -10.47 19.70 2.07
CA ILE A 231 -9.49 20.08 1.04
C ILE A 231 -9.02 21.54 1.08
N LYS A 232 -9.80 22.48 1.65
CA LYS A 232 -9.35 23.86 1.80
C LYS A 232 -8.26 23.99 2.87
N VAL A 233 -8.37 23.25 3.96
CA VAL A 233 -7.35 23.23 5.03
C VAL A 233 -6.10 22.53 4.53
N ALA A 234 -6.24 21.35 3.92
CA ALA A 234 -5.13 20.62 3.33
C ALA A 234 -4.44 21.41 2.21
N GLY A 235 -5.20 21.98 1.27
CA GLY A 235 -4.68 22.89 0.22
C GLY A 235 -3.78 24.00 0.77
N LYS A 236 -4.27 24.70 1.80
CA LYS A 236 -3.51 25.76 2.44
C LYS A 236 -2.25 25.22 3.14
N TRP A 237 -2.39 24.13 3.91
CA TRP A 237 -1.27 23.48 4.58
C TRP A 237 -0.20 23.05 3.58
N THR A 238 -0.59 22.37 2.50
CA THR A 238 0.33 21.88 1.46
C THR A 238 1.09 23.03 0.85
N ARG A 239 0.40 24.11 0.45
CA ARG A 239 1.05 25.29 -0.10
C ARG A 239 2.02 25.92 0.89
N ASP A 240 1.62 26.12 2.13
CA ASP A 240 2.47 26.72 3.16
C ASP A 240 3.70 25.86 3.45
N PHE A 241 3.55 24.53 3.44
CA PHE A 241 4.63 23.57 3.65
C PHE A 241 5.62 23.55 2.48
N VAL A 242 5.13 23.50 1.24
CA VAL A 242 6.00 23.34 0.06
C VAL A 242 6.62 24.64 -0.41
N THR A 243 6.00 25.80 -0.18
CA THR A 243 6.54 27.11 -0.61
C THR A 243 8.00 27.34 -0.16
N PRO A 244 8.35 27.23 1.14
CA PRO A 244 9.74 27.40 1.56
C PRO A 244 10.66 26.28 1.07
N LEU A 245 10.13 25.07 0.84
CA LEU A 245 10.90 23.95 0.32
C LEU A 245 11.29 24.14 -1.16
N LEU A 246 10.40 24.72 -1.97
CA LEU A 246 10.67 25.06 -3.37
C LEU A 246 11.79 26.10 -3.52
N GLU A 247 12.01 26.94 -2.50
CA GLU A 247 13.08 27.94 -2.46
C GLU A 247 14.38 27.40 -1.83
N ASN A 248 14.35 26.21 -1.22
CA ASN A 248 15.49 25.63 -0.50
C ASN A 248 16.40 24.85 -1.46
N GLU A 249 17.61 25.37 -1.72
CA GLU A 249 18.57 24.76 -2.64
C GLU A 249 18.98 23.33 -2.24
N TYR A 250 19.15 23.05 -0.95
CA TYR A 250 19.50 21.71 -0.46
C TYR A 250 18.35 20.70 -0.68
N PHE A 251 17.12 21.12 -0.40
CA PHE A 251 15.94 20.27 -0.57
C PHE A 251 15.62 20.05 -2.03
N MET A 252 15.74 21.06 -2.89
CA MET A 252 15.39 20.95 -4.31
C MET A 252 16.49 20.30 -5.17
N ASN A 253 17.73 20.22 -4.68
CA ASN A 253 18.84 19.61 -5.43
C ASN A 253 18.52 18.17 -5.87
N ASN A 254 18.32 17.96 -7.17
CA ASN A 254 17.95 16.69 -7.82
C ASN A 254 16.85 15.91 -7.09
N THR A 255 15.88 16.62 -6.50
CA THR A 255 14.81 16.00 -5.73
C THR A 255 13.53 15.90 -6.55
N LEU A 256 12.90 14.73 -6.55
CA LEU A 256 11.54 14.51 -6.98
C LEU A 256 10.61 14.50 -5.77
N VAL A 257 9.49 15.18 -5.86
CA VAL A 257 8.43 15.17 -4.85
C VAL A 257 7.14 14.69 -5.52
N LEU A 258 6.50 13.68 -4.95
CA LEU A 258 5.12 13.30 -5.27
C LEU A 258 4.22 13.85 -4.16
N ILE A 259 3.21 14.63 -4.52
CA ILE A 259 2.08 14.94 -3.64
C ILE A 259 0.89 14.14 -4.14
N THR A 260 0.24 13.38 -3.27
CA THR A 260 -0.87 12.49 -3.63
C THR A 260 -1.85 12.31 -2.47
N PHE A 261 -2.97 11.67 -2.78
CA PHE A 261 -4.00 11.25 -1.82
C PHE A 261 -4.06 9.73 -1.75
N ASP A 262 -4.57 9.20 -0.64
CA ASP A 262 -4.88 7.77 -0.43
C ASP A 262 -5.94 7.27 -1.42
N GLU A 263 -7.08 7.95 -1.52
CA GLU A 263 -8.24 7.60 -2.34
C GLU A 263 -9.16 8.80 -2.63
N ASN A 264 -10.21 8.58 -3.43
CA ASN A 264 -11.30 9.54 -3.56
C ASN A 264 -12.29 9.43 -2.38
N GLU A 265 -13.14 10.45 -2.20
CA GLU A 265 -14.19 10.44 -1.16
C GLU A 265 -15.39 9.59 -1.61
N THR A 266 -15.73 9.65 -2.90
CA THR A 266 -16.96 9.05 -3.41
C THR A 266 -16.75 7.60 -3.89
N TYR A 267 -17.12 6.63 -3.05
CA TYR A 267 -17.05 5.17 -3.30
C TYR A 267 -17.89 4.67 -4.49
N ALA A 268 -18.76 5.50 -5.06
CA ALA A 268 -19.51 5.15 -6.28
C ALA A 268 -18.79 5.57 -7.57
N GLU A 269 -17.73 6.37 -7.46
CA GLU A 269 -16.96 6.91 -8.59
C GLU A 269 -15.67 6.14 -8.81
N GLN A 270 -15.02 6.37 -9.95
CA GLN A 270 -13.71 5.78 -10.23
C GLN A 270 -12.68 6.35 -9.25
N ASN A 271 -11.88 5.49 -8.60
CA ASN A 271 -10.94 5.88 -7.56
C ASN A 271 -9.67 6.56 -8.11
N THR A 272 -9.86 7.69 -8.77
CA THR A 272 -8.78 8.55 -9.26
C THR A 272 -8.45 9.60 -8.23
N VAL A 273 -7.16 9.83 -8.00
CA VAL A 273 -6.66 10.81 -7.02
C VAL A 273 -5.85 11.91 -7.70
N PHE A 274 -5.97 13.13 -7.18
CA PHE A 274 -5.24 14.27 -7.70
C PHE A 274 -3.78 14.21 -7.25
N SER A 275 -2.85 13.99 -8.16
CA SER A 275 -1.43 13.87 -7.80
C SER A 275 -0.56 14.80 -8.62
N ILE A 276 0.55 15.27 -8.03
CA ILE A 276 1.47 16.22 -8.65
C ILE A 276 2.90 15.72 -8.47
N LEU A 277 3.68 15.70 -9.56
CA LEU A 277 5.14 15.61 -9.50
C LEU A 277 5.75 17.01 -9.47
N LEU A 278 6.57 17.26 -8.46
CA LEU A 278 7.26 18.52 -8.17
C LEU A 278 8.75 18.26 -7.93
N GLY A 279 9.50 19.33 -7.73
CA GLY A 279 10.89 19.27 -7.27
C GLY A 279 11.88 19.81 -8.29
N GLY A 280 13.13 20.00 -7.86
CA GLY A 280 14.17 20.59 -8.71
C GLY A 280 14.64 19.70 -9.86
N VAL A 281 14.18 18.45 -9.92
CA VAL A 281 14.39 17.55 -11.07
C VAL A 281 13.41 17.78 -12.22
N ILE A 282 12.34 18.54 -11.99
CA ILE A 282 11.33 18.86 -13.01
C ILE A 282 11.82 20.03 -13.85
N ASP A 283 12.01 19.78 -15.15
CA ASP A 283 12.42 20.79 -16.13
C ASP A 283 11.38 21.92 -16.20
N ASP A 284 11.83 23.17 -16.37
CA ASP A 284 10.98 24.36 -16.30
C ASP A 284 9.84 24.34 -17.32
N GLU A 285 10.06 23.76 -18.51
CA GLU A 285 9.04 23.61 -19.55
C GLU A 285 7.93 22.61 -19.22
N LEU A 286 8.13 21.75 -18.23
CA LEU A 286 7.13 20.78 -17.77
C LEU A 286 6.27 21.33 -16.63
N LYS A 287 6.63 22.46 -16.02
CA LYS A 287 5.86 23.07 -14.93
C LYS A 287 4.51 23.58 -15.44
N GLY A 288 3.44 23.23 -14.74
CA GLY A 288 2.06 23.52 -15.11
C GLY A 288 1.50 22.62 -16.23
N THR A 289 2.21 21.55 -16.59
CA THR A 289 1.73 20.58 -17.59
C THR A 289 1.01 19.39 -16.94
N THR A 290 0.51 18.48 -17.76
CA THR A 290 -0.20 17.28 -17.33
C THR A 290 0.44 16.03 -17.91
N ASP A 291 0.42 14.93 -17.15
CA ASP A 291 0.72 13.58 -17.61
C ASP A 291 -0.54 12.70 -17.49
N SER A 292 -0.83 11.92 -18.52
CA SER A 292 -1.99 11.00 -18.59
C SER A 292 -1.59 9.53 -18.57
N THR A 293 -0.30 9.25 -18.37
CA THR A 293 0.19 7.89 -18.13
C THR A 293 -0.53 7.30 -16.91
N PHE A 294 -0.96 6.04 -17.04
CA PHE A 294 -1.58 5.32 -15.92
C PHE A 294 -0.56 5.12 -14.79
N TYR A 295 -0.92 5.55 -13.59
CA TYR A 295 -0.18 5.33 -12.35
C TYR A 295 -1.10 4.85 -11.25
N ASP A 296 -0.52 4.13 -10.30
CA ASP A 296 -1.16 3.79 -9.03
C ASP A 296 -0.14 3.89 -7.89
N HIS A 297 -0.55 3.54 -6.66
CA HIS A 297 0.34 3.60 -5.50
C HIS A 297 1.57 2.69 -5.62
N TYR A 298 1.50 1.64 -6.44
CA TYR A 298 2.66 0.76 -6.70
C TYR A 298 3.70 1.43 -7.60
N SER A 299 3.31 2.42 -8.42
CA SER A 299 4.23 3.22 -9.23
C SER A 299 5.30 3.94 -8.41
N GLN A 300 5.05 4.19 -7.12
CA GLN A 300 6.02 4.78 -6.20
C GLN A 300 7.21 3.83 -5.98
N ILE A 301 6.91 2.56 -5.67
CA ILE A 301 7.92 1.51 -5.45
C ILE A 301 8.65 1.26 -6.76
N ALA A 302 7.93 1.01 -7.85
CA ALA A 302 8.51 0.70 -9.16
C ALA A 302 9.43 1.83 -9.65
N SER A 303 9.07 3.10 -9.43
CA SER A 303 9.92 4.22 -9.80
C SER A 303 11.18 4.31 -8.94
N ALA A 304 11.10 4.03 -7.63
CA ALA A 304 12.27 3.95 -6.77
C ALA A 304 13.21 2.79 -7.18
N GLU A 305 12.64 1.63 -7.52
CA GLU A 305 13.39 0.48 -7.99
C GLU A 305 14.20 0.79 -9.24
N VAL A 306 13.55 1.36 -10.26
CA VAL A 306 14.24 1.70 -11.51
C VAL A 306 15.24 2.83 -11.30
N ASN A 307 14.88 3.86 -10.54
CA ASN A 307 15.73 5.01 -10.31
C ASN A 307 17.02 4.67 -9.57
N TRP A 308 17.03 3.69 -8.67
CA TRP A 308 18.22 3.30 -7.91
C TRP A 308 18.77 1.90 -8.25
N ASP A 309 18.28 1.29 -9.33
CA ASP A 309 18.69 -0.04 -9.78
C ASP A 309 18.51 -1.11 -8.68
N LEU A 310 17.38 -1.04 -7.97
CA LEU A 310 17.00 -1.98 -6.91
C LEU A 310 16.49 -3.30 -7.51
N TYR A 311 16.46 -4.33 -6.68
CA TYR A 311 15.60 -5.50 -6.93
C TYR A 311 14.12 -5.14 -6.71
N ASN A 312 13.22 -6.03 -7.07
CA ASN A 312 11.78 -5.89 -6.82
C ASN A 312 11.29 -6.68 -5.59
N LEU A 313 10.07 -6.39 -5.13
CA LEU A 313 9.38 -7.11 -4.04
C LEU A 313 8.68 -8.39 -4.51
N GLY A 314 8.50 -8.56 -5.83
CA GLY A 314 7.76 -9.67 -6.42
C GLY A 314 6.25 -9.53 -6.24
N ARG A 315 5.74 -8.30 -6.14
CA ARG A 315 4.31 -7.97 -5.97
C ARG A 315 3.85 -7.08 -7.13
N ASN A 316 2.90 -6.18 -6.90
CA ASN A 316 2.35 -5.31 -7.95
C ASN A 316 3.32 -4.22 -8.42
N ASP A 317 4.38 -3.94 -7.65
CA ASP A 317 5.55 -3.16 -8.06
C ASP A 317 6.17 -3.67 -9.37
N VAL A 318 6.18 -4.98 -9.59
CA VAL A 318 6.79 -5.63 -10.77
C VAL A 318 6.24 -5.11 -12.08
N THR A 319 4.92 -4.89 -12.13
CA THR A 319 4.20 -4.56 -13.36
C THR A 319 3.70 -3.13 -13.43
N ALA A 320 3.83 -2.38 -12.34
CA ALA A 320 3.43 -0.99 -12.26
C ALA A 320 4.22 -0.11 -13.24
N ASN A 321 3.54 0.89 -13.78
CA ASN A 321 4.20 1.92 -14.57
C ASN A 321 5.10 2.79 -13.67
N ILE A 322 6.11 3.41 -14.26
CA ILE A 322 7.03 4.32 -13.58
C ILE A 322 6.88 5.74 -14.11
N TRP A 323 7.33 6.75 -13.36
CA TRP A 323 7.24 8.15 -13.80
C TRP A 323 7.73 8.33 -15.24
N LYS A 324 6.93 9.02 -16.07
CA LYS A 324 7.19 9.09 -17.52
C LYS A 324 8.57 9.65 -17.81
N SER A 325 8.98 10.66 -17.06
CA SER A 325 10.32 11.26 -17.19
C SER A 325 11.47 10.30 -16.84
N LEU A 326 11.24 9.31 -15.96
CA LEU A 326 12.19 8.24 -15.66
C LEU A 326 12.15 7.15 -16.75
N ALA A 327 10.96 6.77 -17.22
CA ALA A 327 10.83 5.82 -18.34
C ALA A 327 11.55 6.34 -19.60
N ASP A 328 11.32 7.60 -19.96
CA ASP A 328 11.95 8.26 -21.11
C ASP A 328 13.48 8.34 -20.94
N ALA A 329 13.98 8.63 -19.73
CA ALA A 329 15.42 8.68 -19.44
C ALA A 329 16.11 7.31 -19.57
N GLU A 330 15.40 6.24 -19.23
CA GLU A 330 15.92 4.87 -19.27
C GLU A 330 15.58 4.11 -20.57
N GLY A 331 14.85 4.75 -21.50
CA GLY A 331 14.38 4.09 -22.73
C GLY A 331 13.39 2.95 -22.46
N LEU A 332 12.64 3.03 -21.36
CA LEU A 332 11.60 2.08 -20.98
C LEU A 332 10.23 2.55 -21.47
N THR A 333 9.27 1.63 -21.60
CA THR A 333 7.92 1.93 -22.10
C THR A 333 6.87 1.53 -21.07
N ASN A 334 6.17 2.54 -20.53
CA ASN A 334 4.99 2.32 -19.70
C ASN A 334 3.87 1.66 -20.52
N LYS A 335 3.12 0.80 -19.85
CA LYS A 335 1.96 0.12 -20.44
C LYS A 335 0.79 1.09 -20.53
N ASP A 336 0.07 0.98 -21.64
CA ASP A 336 -1.26 1.56 -21.75
C ASP A 336 -2.26 0.64 -21.04
N VAL A 337 -3.07 1.20 -20.16
CA VAL A 337 -4.01 0.46 -19.30
C VAL A 337 -5.42 0.93 -19.62
N ASP A 338 -6.31 0.00 -20.01
CA ASP A 338 -7.71 0.32 -20.25
C ASP A 338 -8.45 0.53 -18.92
N THR A 339 -8.66 1.81 -18.59
CA THR A 339 -9.33 2.24 -17.35
C THR A 339 -10.84 2.40 -17.48
N LYS A 340 -11.44 2.08 -18.64
CA LYS A 340 -12.85 2.37 -18.94
C LYS A 340 -13.84 1.84 -17.91
N PHE A 341 -13.55 0.69 -17.32
CA PHE A 341 -14.40 0.04 -16.31
C PHE A 341 -13.68 -0.17 -14.98
N MET A 342 -12.53 0.49 -14.79
CA MET A 342 -11.81 0.41 -13.54
C MET A 342 -12.51 1.27 -12.48
N VAL A 343 -12.60 0.77 -11.26
CA VAL A 343 -13.28 1.45 -10.15
C VAL A 343 -12.35 1.51 -8.94
N ASN A 344 -11.80 0.37 -8.49
CA ASN A 344 -10.88 0.26 -7.35
C ASN A 344 -11.47 0.76 -6.01
N ASN A 345 -12.71 0.39 -5.70
CA ASN A 345 -13.37 0.78 -4.44
C ASN A 345 -13.65 -0.39 -3.49
N GLU A 346 -13.29 -1.61 -3.89
CA GLU A 346 -13.62 -2.82 -3.14
C GLU A 346 -12.36 -3.67 -3.02
N THR A 347 -12.18 -4.23 -1.83
CA THR A 347 -11.10 -5.18 -1.59
C THR A 347 -11.43 -6.53 -2.26
N TYR A 348 -10.38 -7.30 -2.53
CA TYR A 348 -10.55 -8.70 -2.89
C TYR A 348 -10.59 -9.59 -1.65
N HIS A 349 -11.07 -10.83 -1.80
CA HIS A 349 -11.07 -11.79 -0.70
C HIS A 349 -9.66 -12.40 -0.51
N GLY A 350 -9.00 -12.14 0.62
CA GLY A 350 -7.60 -12.53 0.82
C GLY A 350 -7.15 -12.59 2.28
N TYR A 351 -5.83 -12.53 2.49
CA TYR A 351 -5.21 -12.79 3.79
C TYR A 351 -5.82 -11.94 4.91
N LEU A 352 -5.86 -10.62 4.81
CA LEU A 352 -6.39 -9.79 5.90
C LEU A 352 -7.92 -9.87 5.99
N PHE A 353 -8.64 -10.09 4.89
CA PHE A 353 -10.08 -10.27 4.91
C PHE A 353 -10.55 -11.56 5.62
N ASP A 354 -9.87 -12.69 5.42
CA ASP A 354 -10.26 -14.00 5.99
C ASP A 354 -9.07 -14.70 6.67
N GLU A 355 -9.21 -15.00 7.97
CA GLU A 355 -8.19 -15.68 8.78
C GLU A 355 -7.84 -17.11 8.34
N LYS A 356 -8.67 -17.71 7.49
CA LYS A 356 -8.42 -19.04 6.93
C LYS A 356 -7.57 -18.98 5.66
N ILE A 357 -7.39 -17.80 5.08
CA ILE A 357 -6.60 -17.62 3.88
C ILE A 357 -5.13 -17.42 4.26
N ALA A 358 -4.25 -18.18 3.60
CA ALA A 358 -2.82 -18.08 3.83
C ALA A 358 -2.26 -16.76 3.30
N LEU A 359 -1.17 -16.28 3.91
CA LEU A 359 -0.49 -15.08 3.42
C LEU A 359 0.11 -15.37 2.03
N PRO A 360 -0.26 -14.61 0.98
CA PRO A 360 0.27 -14.88 -0.36
C PRO A 360 1.78 -14.72 -0.42
N ALA A 361 2.48 -15.67 -1.03
CA ALA A 361 3.90 -15.55 -1.34
C ALA A 361 4.14 -14.55 -2.48
N PRO A 362 5.24 -13.76 -2.45
CA PRO A 362 5.62 -12.94 -3.58
C PRO A 362 6.01 -13.83 -4.76
N ASN A 363 5.87 -13.33 -5.99
CA ASN A 363 6.33 -14.01 -7.18
C ASN A 363 7.86 -13.98 -7.25
N ILE A 364 8.51 -15.05 -6.79
CA ILE A 364 9.98 -15.13 -6.76
C ILE A 364 10.64 -15.26 -8.14
N SER A 365 9.85 -15.43 -9.20
CA SER A 365 10.31 -15.47 -10.59
C SER A 365 10.10 -14.16 -11.35
N ALA A 366 9.52 -13.15 -10.67
CA ALA A 366 9.18 -11.88 -11.26
C ALA A 366 10.41 -11.08 -11.69
N THR A 367 10.28 -10.41 -12.83
CA THR A 367 11.24 -9.44 -13.36
C THR A 367 10.49 -8.16 -13.69
N ASN A 368 10.94 -7.03 -13.14
CA ASN A 368 10.28 -5.74 -13.32
C ASN A 368 10.57 -5.13 -14.72
N ILE A 369 9.98 -3.98 -15.01
CA ILE A 369 10.11 -3.27 -16.29
C ILE A 369 11.57 -2.99 -16.71
N ALA A 370 12.49 -2.85 -15.75
CA ALA A 370 13.92 -2.62 -16.01
C ALA A 370 14.75 -3.92 -16.07
N GLY A 371 14.11 -5.09 -16.08
CA GLY A 371 14.81 -6.37 -16.16
C GLY A 371 15.41 -6.84 -14.82
N LYS A 372 15.04 -6.24 -13.68
CA LYS A 372 15.54 -6.64 -12.36
C LYS A 372 14.62 -7.66 -11.73
N GLY A 373 15.22 -8.72 -11.19
CA GLY A 373 14.51 -9.77 -10.46
C GLY A 373 14.16 -9.36 -9.01
N ILE A 374 13.51 -10.28 -8.31
CA ILE A 374 13.21 -10.15 -6.88
C ILE A 374 14.48 -10.08 -6.03
N LEU A 375 14.42 -9.41 -4.87
CA LEU A 375 15.54 -9.39 -3.93
C LEU A 375 15.87 -10.82 -3.46
N PRO A 376 17.13 -11.30 -3.56
CA PRO A 376 17.48 -12.67 -3.17
C PRO A 376 17.13 -13.03 -1.72
N ALA A 377 17.20 -12.05 -0.81
CA ALA A 377 16.77 -12.24 0.58
C ALA A 377 15.28 -12.56 0.69
N ILE A 378 14.42 -11.93 -0.12
CA ILE A 378 12.98 -12.25 -0.20
C ILE A 378 12.79 -13.65 -0.80
N SER A 379 13.43 -13.91 -1.93
CA SER A 379 13.33 -15.21 -2.61
C SER A 379 13.70 -16.37 -1.68
N SER A 380 14.79 -16.25 -0.91
CA SER A 380 15.24 -17.31 0.00
C SER A 380 14.28 -17.59 1.16
N VAL A 381 13.54 -16.58 1.62
CA VAL A 381 12.52 -16.73 2.68
C VAL A 381 11.24 -17.36 2.14
N TRP A 382 10.88 -17.07 0.88
CA TRP A 382 9.57 -17.41 0.31
C TRP A 382 9.58 -18.58 -0.67
N ALA A 383 10.73 -19.11 -1.07
CA ALA A 383 10.82 -20.10 -2.15
C ALA A 383 9.98 -21.37 -1.93
N ASP A 384 9.99 -21.93 -0.71
CA ASP A 384 9.21 -23.13 -0.38
C ASP A 384 7.71 -22.83 -0.39
N GLU A 385 7.31 -21.72 0.23
CA GLU A 385 5.91 -21.28 0.30
C GLU A 385 5.36 -20.97 -1.10
N TYR A 386 6.09 -20.20 -1.91
CA TYR A 386 5.74 -19.92 -3.31
C TYR A 386 5.58 -21.22 -4.10
N SER A 387 6.53 -22.15 -3.96
CA SER A 387 6.47 -23.44 -4.64
C SER A 387 5.27 -24.29 -4.19
N SER A 388 4.85 -24.18 -2.93
CA SER A 388 3.65 -24.85 -2.41
C SER A 388 2.39 -24.21 -2.97
N GLN A 389 2.26 -22.88 -2.86
CA GLN A 389 1.12 -22.13 -3.34
C GLN A 389 0.89 -22.31 -4.85
N VAL A 390 1.96 -22.29 -5.67
CA VAL A 390 1.87 -22.57 -7.10
C VAL A 390 1.36 -23.99 -7.39
N LYS A 391 1.81 -25.00 -6.64
CA LYS A 391 1.33 -26.39 -6.81
C LYS A 391 -0.14 -26.54 -6.43
N GLU A 392 -0.61 -25.73 -5.47
CA GLU A 392 -1.99 -25.71 -5.00
C GLU A 392 -2.91 -24.84 -5.86
N ASN A 393 -2.37 -24.16 -6.89
CA ASN A 393 -3.04 -23.13 -7.66
C ASN A 393 -3.60 -22.00 -6.78
N TYR A 394 -2.92 -21.71 -5.68
CA TYR A 394 -3.25 -20.61 -4.80
C TYR A 394 -2.78 -19.30 -5.43
N PHE A 395 -3.74 -18.51 -5.91
CA PHE A 395 -3.52 -17.19 -6.46
C PHE A 395 -4.57 -16.23 -5.90
N THR A 396 -4.10 -15.13 -5.32
CA THR A 396 -4.92 -13.94 -5.02
C THR A 396 -4.91 -13.01 -6.24
N SER A 397 -5.89 -12.11 -6.34
CA SER A 397 -5.97 -11.12 -7.42
C SER A 397 -4.74 -10.20 -7.52
N THR A 398 -3.91 -10.13 -6.48
CA THR A 398 -2.70 -9.28 -6.40
C THR A 398 -1.37 -10.04 -6.52
N THR A 399 -1.35 -11.38 -6.49
CA THR A 399 -0.10 -12.19 -6.54
C THR A 399 0.55 -12.35 -7.92
N THR A 400 0.25 -11.43 -8.84
CA THR A 400 0.81 -11.36 -10.19
C THR A 400 0.52 -12.57 -11.09
N LEU A 401 -0.09 -12.23 -12.22
CA LEU A 401 -0.12 -12.98 -13.46
C LEU A 401 1.22 -13.66 -13.74
N VAL A 402 1.27 -14.99 -13.63
CA VAL A 402 2.29 -15.78 -14.34
C VAL A 402 2.19 -15.36 -15.80
N SER A 403 3.28 -14.88 -16.41
CA SER A 403 3.29 -14.69 -17.86
C SER A 403 3.06 -16.06 -18.51
N LEU A 404 1.83 -16.27 -18.99
CA LEU A 404 1.41 -17.49 -19.69
C LEU A 404 2.27 -17.77 -20.94
N GLU A 405 3.06 -16.80 -21.41
CA GLU A 405 4.00 -16.98 -22.50
C GLU A 405 5.13 -17.97 -22.16
N SER A 406 5.62 -18.00 -20.91
CA SER A 406 6.74 -18.88 -20.53
C SER A 406 6.34 -20.36 -20.31
N THR A 407 5.06 -20.63 -20.07
CA THR A 407 4.54 -21.98 -19.86
C THR A 407 4.04 -22.65 -21.15
N LEU A 408 3.65 -21.86 -22.16
CA LEU A 408 3.19 -22.39 -23.45
C LEU A 408 4.34 -22.90 -24.33
N GLU A 409 5.53 -22.31 -24.27
CA GLU A 409 6.70 -22.81 -25.03
C GLU A 409 7.19 -24.18 -24.51
N ASN A 410 7.13 -24.40 -23.20
CA ASN A 410 7.50 -25.69 -22.58
C ASN A 410 6.38 -26.75 -22.63
N GLY A 411 5.12 -26.34 -22.74
CA GLY A 411 3.99 -27.25 -22.93
C GLY A 411 3.93 -27.80 -24.35
N ALA A 412 4.16 -26.96 -25.37
CA ALA A 412 4.12 -27.37 -26.77
C ALA A 412 5.28 -28.34 -27.13
N SER A 413 6.45 -28.18 -26.51
CA SER A 413 7.58 -29.10 -26.76
C SER A 413 7.37 -30.47 -26.10
N LYS A 414 6.75 -30.53 -24.91
CA LYS A 414 6.43 -31.80 -24.23
C LYS A 414 5.31 -32.59 -24.90
N PHE A 415 4.29 -31.93 -25.46
CA PHE A 415 3.25 -32.60 -26.23
C PHE A 415 3.78 -33.19 -27.56
N ALA A 416 4.78 -32.57 -28.18
CA ALA A 416 5.39 -33.09 -29.40
C ALA A 416 6.26 -34.34 -29.15
N GLU A 417 6.94 -34.43 -28.00
CA GLU A 417 7.73 -35.61 -27.62
C GLU A 417 6.87 -36.81 -27.21
N GLU A 418 5.78 -36.61 -26.45
CA GLU A 418 4.89 -37.71 -26.03
C GLU A 418 4.04 -38.29 -27.17
N THR A 419 3.82 -37.54 -28.26
CA THR A 419 3.03 -38.05 -29.40
C THR A 419 3.87 -38.88 -30.39
N THR A 420 5.21 -38.91 -30.25
CA THR A 420 6.09 -39.69 -31.15
C THR A 420 6.46 -41.08 -30.61
N THR A 421 6.07 -41.42 -29.38
CA THR A 421 6.47 -42.70 -28.73
C THR A 421 5.33 -43.70 -28.53
N ALA A 422 4.12 -43.44 -29.04
CA ALA A 422 3.02 -44.41 -28.99
C ALA A 422 2.39 -44.66 -30.37
N SER A 423 2.56 -45.91 -30.83
CA SER A 423 1.82 -46.59 -31.90
C SER A 423 2.30 -46.40 -33.34
N GLY A 424 3.15 -47.33 -33.78
CA GLY A 424 3.13 -47.82 -35.15
C GLY A 424 2.01 -48.85 -35.32
N SER A 425 1.09 -48.62 -36.26
CA SER A 425 0.37 -49.64 -37.04
C SER A 425 -0.68 -49.00 -37.96
N GLY A 426 -0.49 -49.13 -39.28
CA GLY A 426 -1.57 -49.40 -40.24
C GLY A 426 -2.56 -48.29 -40.65
N SER A 427 -2.31 -47.74 -41.85
CA SER A 427 -3.29 -47.65 -42.97
C SER A 427 -4.44 -46.61 -42.97
N LYS A 428 -4.45 -45.87 -44.10
CA LYS A 428 -5.56 -45.22 -44.85
C LYS A 428 -6.06 -43.83 -44.45
N SER A 429 -5.58 -42.87 -45.26
CA SER A 429 -6.29 -41.79 -45.98
C SER A 429 -7.80 -41.64 -45.75
N GLY A 430 -8.21 -40.41 -45.42
CA GLY A 430 -9.58 -39.93 -45.46
C GLY A 430 -9.66 -38.43 -45.19
N SER A 431 -9.49 -37.61 -46.24
CA SER A 431 -9.90 -36.20 -46.26
C SER A 431 -11.41 -36.09 -46.02
N ASN A 432 -11.85 -35.14 -45.20
CA ASN A 432 -13.09 -34.39 -45.46
C ASN A 432 -13.15 -33.08 -44.66
N THR A 433 -13.06 -31.99 -45.41
CA THR A 433 -13.49 -30.63 -45.08
C THR A 433 -15.01 -30.58 -45.01
N ILE A 434 -15.63 -29.96 -43.99
CA ILE A 434 -16.94 -29.27 -44.13
C ILE A 434 -17.00 -28.03 -43.23
N THR A 435 -17.49 -26.97 -43.87
CA THR A 435 -17.64 -25.55 -43.53
C THR A 435 -18.89 -25.22 -42.71
N SER A 436 -18.78 -24.15 -41.89
CA SER A 436 -19.77 -23.12 -41.50
C SER A 436 -21.23 -23.46 -41.16
N THR A 437 -21.75 -22.92 -40.04
CA THR A 437 -22.77 -21.83 -40.09
C THR A 437 -23.11 -21.26 -38.70
N SER A 438 -23.29 -19.94 -38.69
CA SER A 438 -23.82 -19.10 -37.62
C SER A 438 -25.35 -19.24 -37.49
N LYS A 439 -25.87 -19.06 -36.27
CA LYS A 439 -27.26 -18.67 -36.05
C LYS A 439 -27.40 -17.81 -34.79
N THR A 440 -27.81 -16.58 -35.04
CA THR A 440 -28.40 -15.59 -34.13
C THR A 440 -29.80 -16.01 -33.73
N GLU A 441 -30.18 -15.84 -32.47
CA GLU A 441 -31.58 -15.65 -32.07
C GLU A 441 -31.70 -14.53 -31.04
N SER A 442 -32.56 -13.58 -31.38
CA SER A 442 -33.00 -12.43 -30.59
C SER A 442 -34.32 -12.76 -29.90
N THR A 443 -34.51 -12.31 -28.65
CA THR A 443 -35.85 -12.12 -28.09
C THR A 443 -35.94 -10.77 -27.39
N SER A 444 -36.88 -9.96 -27.88
CA SER A 444 -37.33 -8.68 -27.38
C SER A 444 -38.47 -8.85 -26.35
N ALA A 445 -38.53 -7.97 -25.36
CA ALA A 445 -39.77 -7.64 -24.66
C ALA A 445 -39.71 -6.19 -24.15
N SER A 446 -40.74 -5.41 -24.48
CA SER A 446 -40.89 -3.98 -24.23
C SER A 446 -41.83 -3.69 -23.05
N VAL A 447 -41.39 -2.76 -22.19
CA VAL A 447 -42.09 -1.68 -21.47
C VAL A 447 -43.55 -1.87 -21.04
N THR A 448 -43.81 -1.63 -19.74
CA THR A 448 -45.00 -0.90 -19.30
C THR A 448 -44.67 -0.02 -18.10
N THR A 449 -45.11 1.23 -18.18
CA THR A 449 -45.03 2.31 -17.17
C THR A 449 -45.96 2.06 -15.98
N ASN A 450 -45.55 2.45 -14.77
CA ASN A 450 -46.49 3.08 -13.85
C ASN A 450 -45.84 4.06 -12.88
N SER A 451 -46.59 5.11 -12.58
CA SER A 451 -46.29 6.35 -11.90
C SER A 451 -46.32 6.27 -10.36
N GLY A 452 -45.49 7.12 -9.73
CA GLY A 452 -45.91 7.95 -8.60
C GLY A 452 -45.65 7.42 -7.19
N SER A 453 -44.74 8.07 -6.46
CA SER A 453 -45.01 8.64 -5.14
C SER A 453 -43.84 9.51 -4.67
N GLU A 454 -44.18 10.75 -4.31
CA GLU A 454 -43.37 11.82 -3.75
C GLU A 454 -42.90 11.56 -2.30
N LEU A 455 -41.69 12.07 -1.99
CA LEU A 455 -41.24 12.78 -0.77
C LEU A 455 -41.15 12.03 0.60
N PRO A 456 -40.41 12.57 1.62
CA PRO A 456 -39.43 13.67 1.62
C PRO A 456 -38.11 13.41 2.39
N SER A 457 -37.19 14.35 2.13
CA SER A 457 -36.13 14.90 2.99
C SER A 457 -36.37 14.97 4.51
N GLY A 458 -35.29 14.84 5.29
CA GLY A 458 -35.12 15.40 6.65
C GLY A 458 -33.62 15.40 7.00
N SER A 459 -32.88 16.48 6.78
CA SER A 459 -32.73 17.71 7.58
C SER A 459 -31.83 17.57 8.80
N HIS A 460 -30.74 18.32 8.75
CA HIS A 460 -30.02 18.94 9.85
C HIS A 460 -30.83 19.17 11.13
N ASN A 461 -30.16 19.02 12.27
CA ASN A 461 -30.40 19.87 13.43
C ASN A 461 -29.06 20.24 14.08
N GLY A 462 -28.64 21.47 13.84
CA GLY A 462 -27.91 22.24 14.85
C GLY A 462 -28.90 23.13 15.59
N ALA A 463 -28.70 23.32 16.90
CA ALA A 463 -28.70 24.63 17.56
C ALA A 463 -28.74 24.51 19.10
N ALA A 464 -27.64 24.97 19.69
CA ALA A 464 -27.51 25.88 20.82
C ALA A 464 -28.70 26.12 21.79
N GLY A 465 -28.36 26.04 23.08
CA GLY A 465 -29.07 26.71 24.18
C GLY A 465 -28.08 27.14 25.27
N LEU A 466 -27.75 28.43 25.28
CA LEU A 466 -26.90 29.15 26.24
C LEU A 466 -27.59 29.34 27.61
N SER A 467 -26.81 29.26 28.70
CA SER A 467 -26.68 30.38 29.68
C SER A 467 -25.68 30.07 30.82
N PRO A 468 -25.12 31.11 31.48
CA PRO A 468 -23.78 31.08 32.05
C PRO A 468 -23.74 31.04 33.58
N ILE A 469 -22.61 30.62 34.16
CA ILE A 469 -22.21 30.99 35.52
C ILE A 469 -20.77 31.51 35.50
N ALA A 470 -20.62 32.72 36.04
CA ALA A 470 -19.39 33.45 36.20
C ALA A 470 -18.47 32.86 37.29
N GLY A 471 -17.17 32.98 37.10
CA GLY A 471 -16.16 32.70 38.12
C GLY A 471 -14.79 33.18 37.67
N ALA A 472 -14.45 34.41 38.06
CA ALA A 472 -13.18 35.07 37.77
C ALA A 472 -11.99 34.41 38.49
N GLY A 473 -10.82 34.43 37.85
CA GLY A 473 -9.55 34.03 38.44
C GLY A 473 -8.38 34.29 37.51
N ALA A 474 -7.98 35.54 37.38
CA ALA A 474 -6.76 35.94 36.67
C ALA A 474 -5.52 35.57 37.48
N LEU A 475 -4.52 34.95 36.84
CA LEU A 475 -3.13 35.06 37.27
C LEU A 475 -2.21 35.12 36.05
N ALA A 476 -1.64 36.30 35.83
CA ALA A 476 -0.51 36.54 34.94
C ALA A 476 0.79 36.39 35.76
N ILE A 477 1.86 35.86 35.16
CA ILE A 477 3.30 36.07 35.44
C ILE A 477 4.02 35.44 34.24
N ALA A 478 4.42 36.23 33.24
CA ALA A 478 5.67 36.99 33.11
C ALA A 478 6.81 36.19 32.46
N ALA A 479 7.14 36.61 31.24
CA ALA A 479 8.36 36.29 30.52
C ALA A 479 9.58 36.90 31.21
N ALA A 480 10.72 36.20 31.14
CA ALA A 480 12.04 36.78 31.36
C ALA A 480 13.04 36.14 30.37
N LEU A 481 13.54 36.98 29.47
CA LEU A 481 14.73 36.81 28.65
C LEU A 481 15.94 37.42 29.40
N LEU A 482 17.16 36.98 29.04
CA LEU A 482 18.52 37.42 29.49
C LEU A 482 18.93 36.82 30.85
N ILE A 483 19.97 35.99 30.97
CA ILE A 483 21.36 36.06 30.45
C ILE A 483 21.83 34.68 29.95
#